data_AF-A0A1W9UWW6-F1
#
_entry.id   AF-A0A1W9UWW6-F1
#
_cell.length_a   1.000
_cell.length_b   1.000
_cell.length_c   1.000
_cell.angle_alpha   90.00
_cell.angle_beta   90.00
_cell.angle_gamma   90.00
#
_symmetry.space_group_name_H-M   'P 1'
#
loop_
_entity.id
_entity.type
_entity.pdbx_description
1 polymer ?
#
loop_
_entity_poly.entity_id
_entity_poly.type
_entity_poly.pdbx_seq_one_letter_code
_entity_poly.pdbx_strand_id
1 'polypeptide(L)'
;MALLFNLVMLVLVLAALFLPPISLGRYFVSDSFSLIDKQAWSVADPDGAELMVLPAGLPDETSLQVELTGIPRADFLSGAAGEEYQSLVQALPSYLLMKSPLYQIRLGGAAPTMATLRLPIPNDAEPLRTLDVYAWSGEKWYRLGGSVREAQDDILIRLDYLPQAVAVMQTQEMEPVLSVSLSDALPLPEKQLDALTEIYPDGGLVAEDGSILVEPSLSRSAFPGLRVIPTIRNWTDAGEVLGPRLDRILGDEKLRQAHINALRQFVAQGGYDGVDIDYRGLSPQSRAALTRFIVDLAPELQGQGKLLSVRVALPTIITPQQWDTGPYDWPALSRVIDILRAPLPPAPRAYLPGGQAHDFFDWAVREADR
;
A
#
# COMPACT_ATOMS: atom_id res chain seq x y z
N MET A 1 -36.67 22.81 52.61
CA MET A 1 -36.94 23.94 51.67
C MET A 1 -35.65 24.60 51.19
N ALA A 2 -34.81 25.17 52.06
CA ALA A 2 -33.57 25.86 51.63
C ALA A 2 -32.56 24.98 50.85
N LEU A 3 -32.41 23.70 51.23
CA LEU A 3 -31.45 22.79 50.58
C LEU A 3 -31.83 22.45 49.14
N LEU A 4 -33.13 22.29 48.86
CA LEU A 4 -33.65 21.97 47.53
C LEU A 4 -33.49 23.18 46.59
N PHE A 5 -33.68 24.39 47.13
CA PHE A 5 -33.51 25.64 46.38
C PHE A 5 -32.04 25.82 45.95
N ASN A 6 -31.08 25.58 46.84
CA ASN A 6 -29.66 25.68 46.52
C ASN A 6 -29.22 24.66 45.46
N LEU A 7 -29.78 23.44 45.49
CA LEU A 7 -29.48 22.41 44.49
C LEU A 7 -29.99 22.80 43.09
N VAL A 8 -31.21 23.32 43.00
CA VAL A 8 -31.79 23.79 41.74
C VAL A 8 -31.00 24.97 41.19
N MET A 9 -30.56 25.89 42.05
CA MET A 9 -29.76 27.05 41.66
C MET A 9 -28.38 26.63 41.13
N LEU A 10 -27.74 25.64 41.76
CA LEU A 10 -26.46 25.08 41.29
C LEU A 10 -26.61 24.42 39.91
N VAL A 11 -27.68 23.64 39.70
CA VAL A 11 -27.96 22.99 38.41
C VAL A 11 -28.25 24.03 37.32
N LEU A 12 -28.97 25.11 37.64
CA LEU A 12 -29.24 26.20 36.70
C LEU A 12 -27.99 27.01 36.36
N VAL A 13 -27.10 27.23 37.32
CA VAL A 13 -25.80 27.88 37.07
C VAL A 13 -24.93 26.99 36.18
N LEU A 14 -24.86 25.68 36.46
CA LEU A 14 -24.16 24.73 35.62
C LEU A 14 -24.76 24.65 34.21
N ALA A 15 -26.08 24.68 34.07
CA ALA A 15 -26.74 24.71 32.75
C ALA A 15 -26.52 26.04 32.01
N ALA A 16 -26.48 27.17 32.71
CA ALA A 16 -26.21 28.48 32.14
C ALA A 16 -24.78 28.61 31.60
N LEU A 17 -23.81 27.88 32.16
CA LEU A 17 -22.46 27.75 31.62
C LEU A 17 -22.45 27.08 30.23
N PHE A 18 -23.46 26.28 29.87
CA PHE A 18 -23.61 25.64 28.55
C PHE A 18 -24.47 26.44 27.56
N LEU A 19 -25.08 27.56 27.98
CA LEU A 19 -25.86 28.46 27.13
C LEU A 19 -25.01 29.65 26.63
N PRO A 20 -25.37 30.31 25.51
CA PRO A 20 -24.68 31.52 25.05
C PRO A 20 -24.82 32.66 26.07
N PRO A 21 -23.77 33.48 26.33
CA PRO A 21 -22.51 33.58 25.60
C PRO A 21 -21.36 32.68 26.11
N ILE A 22 -21.54 31.93 27.20
CA ILE A 22 -20.44 31.23 27.90
C ILE A 22 -20.09 29.88 27.23
N SER A 23 -21.08 29.12 26.75
CA SER A 23 -20.92 27.93 25.88
C SER A 23 -19.77 26.95 26.26
N LEU A 24 -19.57 26.62 27.54
CA LEU A 24 -18.46 25.78 28.00
C LEU A 24 -18.44 24.36 27.40
N GLY A 25 -19.58 23.86 26.89
CA GLY A 25 -19.64 22.59 26.16
C GLY A 25 -18.84 22.59 24.85
N ARG A 26 -18.50 23.76 24.29
CA ARG A 26 -17.60 23.86 23.14
C ARG A 26 -16.11 23.73 23.50
N TYR A 27 -15.75 23.91 24.77
CA TYR A 27 -14.34 23.82 25.22
C TYR A 27 -13.87 22.40 25.51
N PHE A 28 -14.75 21.39 25.46
CA PHE A 28 -14.43 19.98 25.68
C PHE A 28 -14.41 19.12 24.41
N VAL A 29 -14.55 19.76 23.24
CA VAL A 29 -14.25 19.16 21.94
C VAL A 29 -12.99 19.86 21.45
N SER A 30 -11.91 19.12 21.21
CA SER A 30 -10.61 19.64 20.79
C SER A 30 -10.72 20.44 19.48
N ASP A 31 -10.72 21.77 19.58
CA ASP A 31 -10.73 22.75 18.47
C ASP A 31 -9.31 22.95 17.89
N SER A 32 -8.70 21.90 17.33
CA SER A 32 -7.34 21.95 16.77
C SER A 32 -7.28 21.89 15.23
N PHE A 33 -8.44 21.98 14.56
CA PHE A 33 -8.48 22.09 13.10
C PHE A 33 -8.00 23.47 12.65
N SER A 34 -7.00 23.48 11.78
CA SER A 34 -6.53 24.67 11.06
C SER A 34 -7.27 24.80 9.73
N LEU A 35 -7.60 26.03 9.34
CA LEU A 35 -8.24 26.32 8.06
C LEU A 35 -7.17 26.50 6.98
N ILE A 36 -7.20 25.64 5.96
CA ILE A 36 -6.42 25.78 4.73
C ILE A 36 -7.31 26.43 3.65
N ASP A 37 -6.85 27.52 3.06
CA ASP A 37 -7.51 28.23 1.97
C ASP A 37 -6.49 28.83 0.98
N LYS A 38 -6.94 29.77 0.13
CA LYS A 38 -6.08 30.43 -0.87
C LYS A 38 -5.01 31.35 -0.25
N GLN A 39 -5.12 31.71 1.03
CA GLN A 39 -4.26 32.64 1.76
C GLN A 39 -3.34 31.90 2.73
N ALA A 40 -3.79 30.78 3.31
CA ALA A 40 -3.03 29.91 4.17
C ALA A 40 -3.14 28.47 3.67
N TRP A 41 -2.10 27.94 3.03
CA TRP A 41 -2.14 26.64 2.34
C TRP A 41 -1.39 25.52 3.05
N SER A 42 -0.96 25.72 4.30
CA SER A 42 -0.23 24.69 5.06
C SER A 42 -0.56 24.64 6.54
N VAL A 43 -0.37 23.46 7.12
CA VAL A 43 -0.47 23.17 8.55
C VAL A 43 0.80 22.45 8.96
N ALA A 44 1.43 22.88 10.04
CA ALA A 44 2.69 22.32 10.52
C ALA A 44 2.58 21.83 11.96
N ASP A 45 3.27 20.74 12.25
CA ASP A 45 3.52 20.25 13.60
C ASP A 45 4.76 20.96 14.19
N PRO A 46 4.84 21.16 15.52
CA PRO A 46 6.02 21.76 16.15
C PRO A 46 7.36 21.07 15.85
N ASP A 47 7.35 19.79 15.47
CA ASP A 47 8.56 19.05 15.11
C ASP A 47 9.11 19.36 13.69
N GLY A 48 8.39 20.16 12.91
CA GLY A 48 8.77 20.56 11.55
C GLY A 48 8.07 19.77 10.44
N ALA A 49 7.24 18.77 10.76
CA ALA A 49 6.37 18.16 9.77
C ALA A 49 5.35 19.18 9.25
N GLU A 50 5.10 19.18 7.94
CA GLU A 50 4.22 20.15 7.30
C GLU A 50 3.39 19.49 6.20
N LEU A 51 2.08 19.69 6.27
CA LEU A 51 1.15 19.33 5.21
C LEU A 51 0.75 20.59 4.44
N MET A 52 0.94 20.57 3.13
CA MET A 52 0.61 21.66 2.22
C MET A 52 -0.46 21.22 1.22
N VAL A 53 -1.49 22.02 1.02
CA VAL A 53 -2.53 21.81 0.00
C VAL A 53 -2.63 23.07 -0.84
N LEU A 54 -2.06 23.02 -2.04
CA LEU A 54 -2.12 24.16 -2.96
C LEU A 54 -3.56 24.46 -3.37
N PRO A 55 -3.91 25.71 -3.74
CA PRO A 55 -5.28 26.07 -4.13
C PRO A 55 -5.89 25.18 -5.21
N ALA A 56 -5.09 24.71 -6.17
CA ALA A 56 -5.54 23.80 -7.24
C ALA A 56 -5.95 22.40 -6.73
N GLY A 57 -5.55 22.03 -5.52
CA GLY A 57 -5.91 20.78 -4.85
C GLY A 57 -7.12 20.90 -3.91
N LEU A 58 -7.67 22.11 -3.70
CA LEU A 58 -8.81 22.32 -2.81
C LEU A 58 -10.13 21.86 -3.47
N PRO A 59 -10.99 21.13 -2.74
CA PRO A 59 -12.32 20.81 -3.23
C PRO A 59 -13.18 22.09 -3.26
N ASP A 60 -13.85 22.35 -4.39
CA ASP A 60 -14.84 23.41 -4.58
C ASP A 60 -14.39 24.83 -4.14
N GLU A 61 -13.08 25.13 -4.24
CA GLU A 61 -12.45 26.45 -4.11
C GLU A 61 -12.63 27.23 -2.78
N THR A 62 -13.24 26.65 -1.74
CA THR A 62 -13.67 27.42 -0.56
C THR A 62 -12.71 27.35 0.62
N SER A 63 -12.48 26.17 1.20
CA SER A 63 -11.50 25.96 2.28
C SER A 63 -11.52 24.49 2.74
N LEU A 64 -10.47 24.07 3.44
CA LEU A 64 -10.32 22.74 3.99
C LEU A 64 -9.94 22.83 5.47
N GLN A 65 -10.60 22.10 6.35
CA GLN A 65 -10.19 22.01 7.75
C GLN A 65 -9.25 20.81 7.91
N VAL A 66 -8.02 21.06 8.36
CA VAL A 66 -7.03 20.00 8.56
C VAL A 66 -6.33 20.17 9.90
N GLU A 67 -6.10 19.05 10.54
CA GLU A 67 -5.24 18.94 11.72
C GLU A 67 -4.12 17.96 11.40
N LEU A 68 -2.88 18.36 11.70
CA LEU A 68 -1.69 17.52 11.66
C LEU A 68 -1.13 17.46 13.08
N THR A 69 -0.96 16.25 13.61
CA THR A 69 -0.49 16.05 14.99
C THR A 69 0.57 14.96 15.04
N GLY A 70 1.74 15.29 15.56
CA GLY A 70 2.81 14.34 15.86
C GLY A 70 2.63 13.68 17.23
N ILE A 71 2.35 12.39 17.24
CA ILE A 71 2.30 11.58 18.45
C ILE A 71 3.71 11.03 18.72
N PRO A 72 4.33 11.32 19.87
CA PRO A 72 5.69 10.89 20.15
C PRO A 72 5.88 9.38 19.96
N ARG A 73 6.95 9.01 19.26
CA ARG A 73 7.27 7.60 18.94
C ARG A 73 7.25 6.69 20.16
N ALA A 74 7.82 7.14 21.28
CA ALA A 74 7.89 6.35 22.51
C ALA A 74 6.50 6.07 23.10
N ASP A 75 5.61 7.06 23.07
CA ASP A 75 4.25 6.93 23.59
C ASP A 75 3.40 6.04 22.67
N PHE A 76 3.56 6.19 21.35
CA PHE A 76 2.91 5.32 20.37
C PHE A 76 3.34 3.86 20.54
N LEU A 77 4.64 3.57 20.49
CA LEU A 77 5.16 2.20 20.54
C LEU A 77 4.94 1.50 21.89
N SER A 78 4.88 2.26 22.99
CA SER A 78 4.58 1.71 24.32
C SER A 78 3.07 1.51 24.57
N GLY A 79 2.21 2.01 23.68
CA GLY A 79 0.76 2.02 23.86
C GLY A 79 0.24 3.10 24.82
N ALA A 80 1.12 4.00 25.30
CA ALA A 80 0.74 5.12 26.16
C ALA A 80 -0.02 6.24 25.42
N ALA A 81 0.02 6.24 24.09
CA ALA A 81 -0.68 7.23 23.25
C ALA A 81 -2.20 7.11 23.22
N GLY A 82 -2.78 5.98 23.66
CA GLY A 82 -4.22 5.74 23.63
C GLY A 82 -4.59 4.34 23.11
N GLU A 83 -5.76 3.84 23.49
CA GLU A 83 -6.25 2.52 23.06
C GLU A 83 -6.54 2.47 21.56
N GLU A 84 -6.90 3.61 20.96
CA GLU A 84 -7.18 3.75 19.54
C GLU A 84 -5.96 3.44 18.63
N TYR A 85 -4.75 3.49 19.17
CA TYR A 85 -3.51 3.23 18.42
C TYR A 85 -3.02 1.78 18.56
N GLN A 86 -3.64 0.96 19.41
CA GLN A 86 -3.17 -0.40 19.66
C GLN A 86 -3.18 -1.27 18.40
N SER A 87 -4.19 -1.14 17.55
CA SER A 87 -4.26 -1.87 16.28
C SER A 87 -3.14 -1.47 15.32
N LEU A 88 -2.78 -0.18 15.26
CA LEU A 88 -1.69 0.32 14.43
C LEU A 88 -0.34 -0.24 14.88
N VAL A 89 -0.11 -0.32 16.20
CA VAL A 89 1.12 -0.89 16.77
C VAL A 89 1.18 -2.40 16.51
N GLN A 90 0.08 -3.13 16.72
CA GLN A 90 0.04 -4.58 16.51
C GLN A 90 0.21 -4.97 15.04
N ALA A 91 -0.27 -4.13 14.12
CA ALA A 91 -0.13 -4.35 12.69
C ALA A 91 1.23 -3.90 12.14
N LEU A 92 2.12 -3.33 12.96
CA LEU A 92 3.44 -2.88 12.51
C LEU A 92 4.28 -4.10 12.09
N PRO A 93 4.72 -4.20 10.82
CA PRO A 93 5.53 -5.32 10.37
C PRO A 93 6.86 -5.41 11.13
N SER A 94 7.30 -6.63 11.45
CA SER A 94 8.53 -6.86 12.22
C SER A 94 9.80 -6.42 11.51
N TYR A 95 9.76 -6.31 10.18
CA TYR A 95 10.87 -5.82 9.36
C TYR A 95 10.94 -4.28 9.29
N LEU A 96 9.96 -3.56 9.86
CA LEU A 96 9.94 -2.10 9.88
C LEU A 96 10.30 -1.56 11.26
N LEU A 97 11.23 -0.61 11.28
CA LEU A 97 11.59 0.14 12.47
C LEU A 97 11.10 1.57 12.35
N MET A 98 10.14 1.97 13.19
CA MET A 98 9.65 3.35 13.22
C MET A 98 10.74 4.32 13.73
N LYS A 99 10.97 5.40 12.97
CA LYS A 99 12.00 6.41 13.26
C LYS A 99 11.42 7.76 13.66
N SER A 100 10.29 8.17 13.08
CA SER A 100 9.59 9.40 13.43
C SER A 100 8.51 9.20 14.50
N PRO A 101 7.90 10.29 15.00
CA PRO A 101 6.53 10.29 15.52
C PRO A 101 5.53 9.64 14.57
N LEU A 102 4.38 9.24 15.11
CA LEU A 102 3.20 8.94 14.31
C LEU A 102 2.49 10.25 13.99
N TYR A 103 2.46 10.65 12.73
CA TYR A 103 1.75 11.85 12.29
C TYR A 103 0.30 11.48 11.95
N GLN A 104 -0.65 11.97 12.74
CA GLN A 104 -2.07 11.84 12.48
C GLN A 104 -2.56 13.02 11.64
N ILE A 105 -3.32 12.73 10.59
CA ILE A 105 -3.94 13.73 9.72
C ILE A 105 -5.45 13.58 9.86
N ARG A 106 -6.11 14.60 10.40
CA ARG A 106 -7.58 14.64 10.50
C ARG A 106 -8.12 15.69 9.55
N LEU A 107 -9.23 15.31 8.89
CA LEU A 107 -9.87 16.13 7.89
C LEU A 107 -11.28 16.51 8.33
N GLY A 108 -11.61 17.79 8.24
CA GLY A 108 -12.97 18.32 8.29
C GLY A 108 -13.43 18.73 6.89
N GLY A 109 -14.37 17.98 6.32
CA GLY A 109 -14.95 18.25 5.00
C GLY A 109 -14.49 17.29 3.90
N ALA A 110 -14.55 17.74 2.64
CA ALA A 110 -14.17 16.95 1.47
C ALA A 110 -12.64 16.83 1.36
N ALA A 111 -12.14 15.68 0.89
CA ALA A 111 -10.70 15.46 0.72
C ALA A 111 -10.13 16.30 -0.44
N PRO A 112 -8.89 16.81 -0.31
CA PRO A 112 -8.22 17.47 -1.42
C PRO A 112 -7.83 16.44 -2.49
N THR A 113 -7.73 16.92 -3.72
CA THR A 113 -7.29 16.10 -4.87
C THR A 113 -5.77 15.98 -4.95
N MET A 114 -5.04 16.89 -4.31
CA MET A 114 -3.59 16.87 -4.26
C MET A 114 -3.08 17.58 -3.01
N ALA A 115 -2.10 16.98 -2.35
CA ALA A 115 -1.36 17.54 -1.23
C ALA A 115 0.13 17.24 -1.34
N THR A 116 0.94 18.00 -0.62
CA THR A 116 2.36 17.73 -0.41
C THR A 116 2.60 17.60 1.08
N LEU A 117 3.19 16.49 1.49
CA LEU A 117 3.62 16.28 2.88
C LEU A 117 5.15 16.38 2.93
N ARG A 118 5.64 17.14 3.89
CA ARG A 118 7.06 17.29 4.19
C ARG A 118 7.30 16.80 5.61
N LEU A 119 8.19 15.83 5.77
CA LEU A 119 8.54 15.25 7.07
C LEU A 119 10.02 15.49 7.36
N PRO A 120 10.42 15.84 8.59
CA PRO A 120 11.82 15.97 8.96
C PRO A 120 12.52 14.60 8.89
N ILE A 121 13.81 14.58 8.54
CA ILE A 121 14.61 13.36 8.62
C ILE A 121 14.90 13.07 10.11
N PRO A 122 14.55 11.88 10.64
CA PRO A 122 14.85 11.56 12.03
C PRO A 122 16.36 11.48 12.30
N ASN A 123 16.81 12.00 13.45
CA ASN A 123 18.23 12.06 13.81
C ASN A 123 18.95 10.68 13.82
N ASP A 124 18.22 9.58 14.02
CA ASP A 124 18.73 8.20 14.11
C ASP A 124 18.39 7.34 12.87
N ALA A 125 18.33 7.95 11.68
CA ALA A 125 17.80 7.33 10.45
C ALA A 125 18.85 6.75 9.48
N GLU A 126 20.14 6.77 9.80
CA GLU A 126 21.18 6.18 8.93
C GLU A 126 21.11 4.64 8.89
N PRO A 127 21.29 3.99 7.72
CA PRO A 127 21.47 4.58 6.39
C PRO A 127 20.17 5.07 5.75
N LEU A 128 20.18 6.31 5.23
CA LEU A 128 18.97 6.95 4.66
C LEU A 128 18.34 6.19 3.48
N ARG A 129 19.12 5.37 2.75
CA ARG A 129 18.61 4.56 1.63
C ARG A 129 17.52 3.56 2.04
N THR A 130 17.47 3.20 3.33
CA THR A 130 16.49 2.26 3.89
C THR A 130 15.29 2.96 4.52
N LEU A 131 15.27 4.28 4.49
CA LEU A 131 14.24 5.12 5.07
C LEU A 131 13.12 5.35 4.04
N ASP A 132 11.88 5.11 4.44
CA ASP A 132 10.69 5.31 3.62
C ASP A 132 9.53 5.79 4.49
N VAL A 133 8.51 6.37 3.84
CA VAL A 133 7.29 6.83 4.51
C VAL A 133 6.22 5.79 4.32
N TYR A 134 5.58 5.41 5.42
CA TYR A 134 4.49 4.45 5.46
C TYR A 134 3.22 5.13 5.94
N ALA A 135 2.09 4.71 5.38
CA ALA A 135 0.76 5.14 5.78
C ALA A 135 -0.05 3.99 6.34
N TRP A 136 -1.03 4.35 7.16
CA TRP A 136 -2.04 3.44 7.67
C TRP A 136 -3.27 3.42 6.76
N SER A 137 -3.70 2.23 6.31
CA SER A 137 -4.90 2.07 5.47
C SER A 137 -6.20 2.02 6.27
N GLY A 138 -6.13 1.84 7.59
CA GLY A 138 -7.24 1.38 8.43
C GLY A 138 -7.03 -0.03 8.98
N GLU A 139 -6.25 -0.86 8.26
CA GLU A 139 -6.02 -2.27 8.61
C GLU A 139 -4.55 -2.69 8.54
N LYS A 140 -3.77 -2.11 7.63
CA LYS A 140 -2.36 -2.43 7.45
C LYS A 140 -1.52 -1.20 7.14
N TRP A 141 -0.23 -1.31 7.43
CA TRP A 141 0.78 -0.38 6.97
C TRP A 141 1.11 -0.65 5.50
N TYR A 142 1.24 0.41 4.71
CA TYR A 142 1.69 0.31 3.34
C TYR A 142 2.64 1.46 3.01
N ARG A 143 3.57 1.20 2.11
CA ARG A 143 4.57 2.18 1.70
C ARG A 143 3.92 3.28 0.85
N LEU A 144 4.10 4.53 1.26
CA LEU A 144 3.84 5.71 0.43
C LEU A 144 5.04 6.07 -0.45
N GLY A 145 6.24 5.75 0.03
CA GLY A 145 7.50 6.21 -0.53
C GLY A 145 7.77 7.67 -0.19
N GLY A 146 8.77 8.27 -0.81
CA GLY A 146 9.13 9.66 -0.57
C GLY A 146 10.48 9.99 -1.20
N SER A 147 10.70 11.27 -1.49
CA SER A 147 12.01 11.75 -1.91
C SER A 147 12.76 12.25 -0.69
N VAL A 148 13.73 11.45 -0.22
CA VAL A 148 14.70 11.92 0.79
C VAL A 148 15.57 13.01 0.18
N ARG A 149 15.65 14.15 0.84
CA ARG A 149 16.40 15.34 0.41
C ARG A 149 17.40 15.71 1.49
N GLU A 150 18.53 15.01 1.53
CA GLU A 150 19.61 15.25 2.52
C GLU A 150 19.99 16.73 2.65
N ALA A 151 20.13 17.45 1.53
CA ALA A 151 20.54 18.85 1.55
C ALA A 151 19.50 19.81 2.18
N GLN A 152 18.23 19.38 2.24
CA GLN A 152 17.13 20.13 2.85
C GLN A 152 16.70 19.55 4.20
N ASP A 153 17.31 18.44 4.63
CA ASP A 153 17.03 17.72 5.87
C ASP A 153 15.56 17.28 6.01
N ASP A 154 14.94 16.88 4.90
CA ASP A 154 13.54 16.46 4.88
C ASP A 154 13.23 15.32 3.88
N ILE A 155 12.03 14.78 4.01
CA ILE A 155 11.43 13.81 3.10
C ILE A 155 10.18 14.46 2.50
N LEU A 156 10.13 14.50 1.16
CA LEU A 156 9.02 15.10 0.43
C LEU A 156 8.13 14.01 -0.20
N ILE A 157 6.84 14.07 0.08
CA ILE A 157 5.83 13.15 -0.45
C ILE A 157 4.76 13.96 -1.19
N ARG A 158 4.42 13.55 -2.41
CA ARG A 158 3.25 14.05 -3.14
C ARG A 158 2.11 13.07 -2.96
N LEU A 159 0.96 13.60 -2.58
CA LEU A 159 -0.21 12.84 -2.18
C LEU A 159 -1.36 13.17 -3.13
N ASP A 160 -1.96 12.13 -3.70
CA ASP A 160 -3.20 12.15 -4.49
C ASP A 160 -4.45 11.90 -3.62
N TYR A 161 -4.24 11.59 -2.34
CA TYR A 161 -5.25 11.48 -1.29
C TYR A 161 -4.58 11.72 0.08
N LEU A 162 -5.36 12.02 1.12
CA LEU A 162 -4.82 12.19 2.47
C LEU A 162 -4.93 10.89 3.28
N PRO A 163 -3.80 10.26 3.67
CA PRO A 163 -3.82 9.13 4.61
C PRO A 163 -4.20 9.59 6.01
N GLN A 164 -4.78 8.70 6.81
CA GLN A 164 -5.19 9.04 8.20
C GLN A 164 -4.00 9.17 9.15
N ALA A 165 -2.96 8.38 8.92
CA ALA A 165 -1.75 8.42 9.71
C ALA A 165 -0.54 8.03 8.85
N VAL A 166 0.61 8.63 9.13
CA VAL A 166 1.88 8.38 8.45
C VAL A 166 3.03 8.35 9.43
N ALA A 167 4.07 7.60 9.10
CA ALA A 167 5.32 7.60 9.84
C ALA A 167 6.50 7.31 8.91
N VAL A 168 7.66 7.86 9.27
CA VAL A 168 8.94 7.52 8.67
C VAL A 168 9.45 6.25 9.35
N MET A 169 9.70 5.22 8.54
CA MET A 169 10.17 3.92 9.00
C MET A 169 11.41 3.50 8.20
N GLN A 170 12.21 2.65 8.82
CA GLN A 170 13.39 2.07 8.22
C GLN A 170 13.17 0.56 8.01
N THR A 171 13.40 0.09 6.79
CA THR A 171 13.36 -1.34 6.46
C THR A 171 14.62 -2.00 7.00
N GLN A 172 14.46 -3.01 7.85
CA GLN A 172 15.53 -3.86 8.35
C GLN A 172 15.95 -4.90 7.31
N GLU A 173 17.11 -5.52 7.52
CA GLU A 173 17.56 -6.63 6.68
C GLU A 173 16.58 -7.81 6.82
N MET A 174 16.03 -8.25 5.69
CA MET A 174 15.10 -9.38 5.62
C MET A 174 15.83 -10.61 5.09
N GLU A 175 15.45 -11.79 5.59
CA GLU A 175 15.92 -13.03 4.99
C GLU A 175 15.36 -13.16 3.56
N PRO A 176 16.21 -13.44 2.56
CA PRO A 176 15.75 -13.54 1.18
C PRO A 176 14.83 -14.74 1.01
N VAL A 177 13.69 -14.52 0.36
CA VAL A 177 12.78 -15.58 -0.06
C VAL A 177 13.30 -16.20 -1.35
N LEU A 178 13.74 -17.46 -1.28
CA LEU A 178 14.06 -18.25 -2.46
C LEU A 178 12.81 -18.99 -2.97
N SER A 179 12.49 -18.75 -4.24
CA SER A 179 11.34 -19.36 -4.90
C SER A 179 11.67 -19.84 -6.31
N VAL A 180 10.82 -20.72 -6.85
CA VAL A 180 10.94 -21.27 -8.20
C VAL A 180 9.58 -21.30 -8.89
N SER A 181 9.56 -21.08 -10.21
CA SER A 181 8.35 -21.32 -11.01
C SER A 181 8.39 -22.73 -11.58
N LEU A 182 7.32 -23.49 -11.38
CA LEU A 182 7.26 -24.90 -11.80
C LEU A 182 6.31 -25.06 -12.97
N SER A 183 6.84 -25.56 -14.07
CA SER A 183 6.01 -26.15 -15.12
C SER A 183 6.16 -27.66 -15.11
N ASP A 184 5.15 -28.37 -15.59
CA ASP A 184 5.12 -29.84 -15.65
C ASP A 184 6.33 -30.46 -16.40
N ALA A 185 7.11 -29.64 -17.13
CA ALA A 185 8.29 -30.04 -17.86
C ALA A 185 9.55 -30.26 -17.00
N LEU A 186 9.56 -29.90 -15.71
CA LEU A 186 10.76 -29.93 -14.88
C LEU A 186 10.56 -30.71 -13.56
N PRO A 187 11.10 -31.94 -13.42
CA PRO A 187 11.19 -32.57 -12.11
C PRO A 187 12.18 -31.77 -11.24
N LEU A 188 11.71 -31.29 -10.08
CA LEU A 188 12.60 -30.68 -9.09
C LEU A 188 13.53 -31.76 -8.51
N PRO A 189 14.86 -31.59 -8.56
CA PRO A 189 15.77 -32.46 -7.84
C PRO A 189 15.48 -32.36 -6.33
N GLU A 190 15.17 -33.47 -5.66
CA GLU A 190 14.78 -33.51 -4.23
C GLU A 190 15.71 -32.68 -3.31
N LYS A 191 17.01 -32.65 -3.61
CA LYS A 191 18.03 -31.91 -2.85
C LYS A 191 17.95 -30.38 -2.93
N GLN A 192 17.11 -29.81 -3.80
CA GLN A 192 16.99 -28.36 -3.96
C GLN A 192 15.77 -27.77 -3.23
N LEU A 193 14.87 -28.63 -2.70
CA LEU A 193 13.67 -28.19 -2.00
C LEU A 193 13.98 -27.59 -0.61
N ASP A 194 15.05 -28.06 0.05
CA ASP A 194 15.38 -27.66 1.42
C ASP A 194 15.71 -26.17 1.58
N ALA A 195 16.12 -25.50 0.51
CA ALA A 195 16.43 -24.06 0.50
C ALA A 195 15.25 -23.19 0.05
N LEU A 196 14.20 -23.80 -0.52
CA LEU A 196 13.03 -23.07 -0.99
C LEU A 196 12.10 -22.79 0.18
N THR A 197 11.43 -21.64 0.13
CA THR A 197 10.35 -21.30 1.07
C THR A 197 9.01 -21.11 0.34
N GLU A 198 9.06 -20.91 -0.98
CA GLU A 198 7.89 -20.73 -1.84
C GLU A 198 8.06 -21.41 -3.20
N ILE A 199 6.94 -21.78 -3.81
CA ILE A 199 6.88 -22.24 -5.20
C ILE A 199 5.71 -21.60 -5.95
N TYR A 200 5.90 -21.44 -7.26
CA TYR A 200 4.93 -20.86 -8.20
C TYR A 200 4.63 -21.86 -9.31
N PRO A 201 3.83 -22.90 -9.04
CA PRO A 201 3.47 -23.86 -10.07
C PRO A 201 2.47 -23.30 -11.08
N ASP A 202 2.42 -23.86 -12.27
CA ASP A 202 1.36 -23.57 -13.24
C ASP A 202 -0.01 -23.92 -12.63
N GLY A 203 -0.89 -22.92 -12.49
CA GLY A 203 -2.21 -23.07 -11.88
C GLY A 203 -3.35 -23.20 -12.89
N GLY A 204 -3.25 -22.49 -14.01
CA GLY A 204 -4.26 -22.53 -15.06
C GLY A 204 -4.26 -21.33 -16.00
N LEU A 205 -5.10 -21.41 -17.03
CA LEU A 205 -5.32 -20.33 -18.00
C LEU A 205 -6.65 -19.63 -17.78
N VAL A 206 -6.68 -18.31 -17.98
CA VAL A 206 -7.94 -17.57 -18.04
C VAL A 206 -8.73 -17.90 -19.32
N ALA A 207 -9.99 -18.31 -19.15
CA ALA A 207 -10.94 -18.60 -20.21
C ALA A 207 -11.67 -17.33 -20.71
N GLU A 208 -12.42 -17.44 -21.80
CA GLU A 208 -13.13 -16.31 -22.41
C GLU A 208 -14.26 -15.72 -21.56
N ASP A 209 -14.86 -16.53 -20.69
CA ASP A 209 -15.93 -16.14 -19.77
C ASP A 209 -15.41 -15.66 -18.41
N GLY A 210 -14.09 -15.57 -18.23
CA GLY A 210 -13.45 -15.24 -16.97
C GLY A 210 -13.23 -16.43 -16.03
N SER A 211 -13.66 -17.65 -16.39
CA SER A 211 -13.32 -18.84 -15.61
C SER A 211 -11.83 -19.20 -15.75
N ILE A 212 -11.36 -20.15 -14.93
CA ILE A 212 -9.99 -20.66 -14.96
C ILE A 212 -10.01 -22.09 -15.49
N LEU A 213 -9.29 -22.32 -16.57
CA LEU A 213 -8.95 -23.65 -17.06
C LEU A 213 -7.81 -24.19 -16.21
N VAL A 214 -8.17 -24.92 -15.16
CA VAL A 214 -7.22 -25.46 -14.16
C VAL A 214 -6.38 -26.57 -14.75
N GLU A 215 -5.07 -26.54 -14.46
CA GLU A 215 -4.17 -27.65 -14.79
C GLU A 215 -4.36 -28.80 -13.78
N PRO A 216 -4.63 -30.04 -14.24
CA PRO A 216 -5.05 -31.15 -13.37
C PRO A 216 -3.94 -31.74 -12.49
N SER A 217 -2.67 -31.39 -12.72
CA SER A 217 -1.50 -31.94 -12.01
C SER A 217 -1.20 -31.26 -10.67
N LEU A 218 -1.84 -30.13 -10.37
CA LEU A 218 -1.46 -29.32 -9.22
C LEU A 218 -2.13 -29.80 -7.92
N SER A 219 -1.31 -30.28 -6.98
CA SER A 219 -1.76 -30.64 -5.62
C SER A 219 -0.90 -29.96 -4.56
N ARG A 220 -1.52 -29.17 -3.68
CA ARG A 220 -0.85 -28.50 -2.55
C ARG A 220 -0.07 -29.47 -1.66
N SER A 221 -0.59 -30.68 -1.46
CA SER A 221 0.00 -31.70 -0.58
C SER A 221 1.31 -32.29 -1.12
N ALA A 222 1.62 -32.09 -2.40
CA ALA A 222 2.91 -32.51 -2.98
C ALA A 222 4.09 -31.67 -2.46
N PHE A 223 3.84 -30.54 -1.79
CA PHE A 223 4.86 -29.57 -1.39
C PHE A 223 4.78 -29.23 0.11
N PRO A 224 4.92 -30.22 1.02
CA PRO A 224 4.85 -29.95 2.46
C PRO A 224 5.94 -28.97 2.89
N GLY A 225 5.59 -28.00 3.75
CA GLY A 225 6.54 -27.01 4.29
C GLY A 225 6.85 -25.81 3.38
N LEU A 226 6.46 -25.84 2.10
CA LEU A 226 6.63 -24.72 1.16
C LEU A 226 5.32 -23.95 1.01
N ARG A 227 5.37 -22.63 0.87
CA ARG A 227 4.18 -21.87 0.41
C ARG A 227 3.94 -22.16 -1.07
N VAL A 228 2.69 -22.45 -1.44
CA VAL A 228 2.30 -22.76 -2.82
C VAL A 228 1.38 -21.68 -3.34
N ILE A 229 1.87 -20.95 -4.34
CA ILE A 229 1.21 -19.77 -4.92
C ILE A 229 1.09 -20.00 -6.43
N PRO A 230 0.03 -20.68 -6.92
CA PRO A 230 -0.04 -21.06 -8.32
C PRO A 230 -0.21 -19.86 -9.25
N THR A 231 0.42 -19.92 -10.41
CA THR A 231 0.35 -18.87 -11.43
C THR A 231 -0.85 -19.07 -12.34
N ILE A 232 -1.72 -18.07 -12.41
CA ILE A 232 -2.78 -17.97 -13.41
C ILE A 232 -2.30 -17.08 -14.54
N ARG A 233 -2.40 -17.59 -15.78
CA ARG A 233 -1.82 -16.97 -16.98
C ARG A 233 -2.85 -16.72 -18.07
N ASN A 234 -2.54 -15.79 -18.97
CA ASN A 234 -3.30 -15.57 -20.22
C ASN A 234 -2.50 -15.97 -21.47
N TRP A 235 -1.52 -16.86 -21.32
CA TRP A 235 -0.69 -17.33 -22.42
C TRP A 235 -0.60 -18.86 -22.41
N THR A 236 -0.50 -19.45 -23.61
CA THR A 236 -0.48 -20.91 -23.81
C THR A 236 0.93 -21.46 -23.70
N ASP A 237 1.09 -22.78 -23.54
CA ASP A 237 2.43 -23.41 -23.52
C ASP A 237 3.24 -23.17 -24.80
N ALA A 238 2.56 -22.89 -25.92
CA ALA A 238 3.19 -22.48 -27.18
C ALA A 238 3.69 -21.02 -27.17
N GLY A 239 3.45 -20.27 -26.09
CA GLY A 239 3.84 -18.87 -25.92
C GLY A 239 2.87 -17.85 -26.52
N GLU A 240 1.70 -18.28 -27.01
CA GLU A 240 0.69 -17.35 -27.54
C GLU A 240 0.06 -16.55 -26.40
N VAL A 241 0.16 -15.22 -26.47
CA VAL A 241 -0.39 -14.30 -25.47
C VAL A 241 -1.79 -13.84 -25.88
N LEU A 242 -2.79 -14.12 -25.04
CA LEU A 242 -4.20 -13.83 -25.29
C LEU A 242 -4.59 -12.44 -24.73
N GLY A 243 -3.86 -11.41 -25.14
CA GLY A 243 -4.04 -10.02 -24.69
C GLY A 243 -5.44 -9.46 -24.91
N PRO A 244 -5.99 -9.50 -26.15
CA PRO A 244 -7.33 -8.97 -26.44
C PRO A 244 -8.47 -9.66 -25.68
N ARG A 245 -8.29 -10.94 -25.34
CA ARG A 245 -9.22 -11.67 -24.47
C ARG A 245 -9.21 -11.06 -23.08
N LEU A 246 -8.01 -10.87 -22.52
CA LEU A 246 -7.88 -10.31 -21.19
C LEU A 246 -8.35 -8.85 -21.12
N ASP A 247 -8.05 -8.03 -22.13
CA ASP A 247 -8.56 -6.65 -22.23
C ASP A 247 -10.10 -6.61 -22.13
N ARG A 248 -10.80 -7.54 -22.81
CA ARG A 248 -12.26 -7.66 -22.73
C ARG A 248 -12.73 -8.04 -21.32
N ILE A 249 -12.08 -9.02 -20.69
CA ILE A 249 -12.44 -9.49 -19.35
C ILE A 249 -12.27 -8.38 -18.31
N LEU A 250 -11.17 -7.63 -18.37
CA LEU A 250 -10.90 -6.54 -17.43
C LEU A 250 -11.76 -5.30 -17.70
N GLY A 251 -12.11 -5.04 -18.96
CA GLY A 251 -12.94 -3.92 -19.38
C GLY A 251 -14.43 -4.09 -19.06
N ASP A 252 -14.94 -5.32 -19.01
CA ASP A 252 -16.35 -5.62 -18.70
C ASP A 252 -16.54 -5.92 -17.20
N GLU A 253 -17.50 -5.24 -16.57
CA GLU A 253 -17.77 -5.38 -15.13
C GLU A 253 -18.14 -6.82 -14.72
N LYS A 254 -19.01 -7.45 -15.51
CA LYS A 254 -19.54 -8.77 -15.19
C LYS A 254 -18.46 -9.84 -15.37
N LEU A 255 -17.67 -9.75 -16.44
CA LEU A 255 -16.55 -10.67 -16.67
C LEU A 255 -15.45 -10.47 -15.62
N ARG A 256 -15.12 -9.23 -15.26
CA ARG A 256 -14.13 -8.95 -14.22
C ARG A 256 -14.55 -9.56 -12.88
N GLN A 257 -15.81 -9.36 -12.47
CA GLN A 257 -16.31 -9.94 -11.22
C GLN A 257 -16.41 -11.48 -11.28
N ALA A 258 -16.79 -12.05 -12.42
CA ALA A 258 -16.77 -13.50 -12.61
C ALA A 258 -15.35 -14.06 -12.43
N HIS A 259 -14.36 -13.36 -12.97
CA HIS A 259 -12.96 -13.75 -12.89
C HIS A 259 -12.38 -13.64 -11.47
N ILE A 260 -12.69 -12.56 -10.75
CA ILE A 260 -12.33 -12.41 -9.32
C ILE A 260 -12.91 -13.57 -8.51
N ASN A 261 -14.19 -13.90 -8.73
CA ASN A 261 -14.84 -15.04 -8.06
C ASN A 261 -14.17 -16.38 -8.40
N ALA A 262 -13.76 -16.57 -9.66
CA ALA A 262 -13.06 -17.79 -10.10
C ALA A 262 -11.70 -17.94 -9.41
N LEU A 263 -10.91 -16.86 -9.30
CA LEU A 263 -9.62 -16.85 -8.60
C LEU A 263 -9.77 -17.17 -7.11
N ARG A 264 -10.74 -16.52 -6.45
CA ARG A 264 -11.04 -16.78 -5.04
C ARG A 264 -11.41 -18.25 -4.81
N GLN A 265 -12.26 -18.81 -5.66
CA GLN A 265 -12.66 -20.22 -5.57
C GLN A 265 -11.49 -21.16 -5.86
N PHE A 266 -10.66 -20.86 -6.85
CA PHE A 266 -9.48 -21.64 -7.20
C PHE A 266 -8.51 -21.75 -6.01
N VAL A 267 -8.20 -20.64 -5.36
CA VAL A 267 -7.31 -20.61 -4.19
C VAL A 267 -7.91 -21.39 -3.02
N ALA A 268 -9.20 -21.17 -2.73
CA ALA A 268 -9.87 -21.82 -1.61
C ALA A 268 -10.01 -23.34 -1.82
N GLN A 269 -10.44 -23.79 -2.99
CA GLN A 269 -10.64 -25.21 -3.29
C GLN A 269 -9.33 -25.99 -3.40
N GLY A 270 -8.27 -25.38 -3.93
CA GLY A 270 -6.95 -25.99 -4.01
C GLY A 270 -6.18 -25.98 -2.68
N GLY A 271 -6.66 -25.23 -1.68
CA GLY A 271 -5.98 -25.08 -0.40
C GLY A 271 -4.63 -24.35 -0.53
N TYR A 272 -4.48 -23.50 -1.55
CA TYR A 272 -3.24 -22.80 -1.84
C TYR A 272 -3.00 -21.65 -0.85
N ASP A 273 -1.74 -21.23 -0.72
CA ASP A 273 -1.34 -20.13 0.16
C ASP A 273 -1.62 -18.76 -0.49
N GLY A 274 -1.83 -18.73 -1.81
CA GLY A 274 -2.16 -17.53 -2.58
C GLY A 274 -2.37 -17.81 -4.06
N VAL A 275 -2.33 -16.76 -4.86
CA VAL A 275 -2.31 -16.82 -6.33
C VAL A 275 -1.32 -15.82 -6.92
N ASP A 276 -0.65 -16.20 -8.00
CA ASP A 276 0.24 -15.35 -8.79
C ASP A 276 -0.42 -15.01 -10.12
N ILE A 277 -0.50 -13.73 -10.46
CA ILE A 277 -1.11 -13.25 -11.70
C ILE A 277 -0.01 -12.95 -12.73
N ASP A 278 0.02 -13.70 -13.84
CA ASP A 278 0.97 -13.51 -14.94
C ASP A 278 0.24 -13.18 -16.24
N TYR A 279 -0.25 -11.94 -16.29
CA TYR A 279 -1.14 -11.42 -17.33
C TYR A 279 -0.41 -10.50 -18.28
N ARG A 280 -0.17 -10.98 -19.51
CA ARG A 280 0.71 -10.36 -20.49
C ARG A 280 -0.06 -9.79 -21.68
N GLY A 281 0.59 -8.88 -22.42
CA GLY A 281 0.07 -8.38 -23.69
C GLY A 281 -1.18 -7.50 -23.57
N LEU A 282 -1.42 -6.92 -22.40
CA LEU A 282 -2.46 -5.92 -22.20
C LEU A 282 -2.13 -4.63 -22.96
N SER A 283 -3.16 -4.00 -23.51
CA SER A 283 -3.01 -2.69 -24.12
C SER A 283 -2.67 -1.63 -23.04
N PRO A 284 -1.92 -0.56 -23.36
CA PRO A 284 -1.69 0.53 -22.41
C PRO A 284 -2.98 1.18 -21.89
N GLN A 285 -4.05 1.16 -22.69
CA GLN A 285 -5.37 1.69 -22.29
C GLN A 285 -6.01 0.85 -21.17
N SER A 286 -5.64 -0.42 -21.05
CA SER A 286 -6.14 -1.32 -20.01
C SER A 286 -5.47 -1.14 -18.65
N ARG A 287 -4.52 -0.20 -18.51
CA ARG A 287 -3.84 0.08 -17.24
C ARG A 287 -4.82 0.30 -16.08
N ALA A 288 -5.79 1.19 -16.25
CA ALA A 288 -6.79 1.46 -15.23
C ALA A 288 -7.68 0.24 -14.92
N ALA A 289 -8.02 -0.55 -15.94
CA ALA A 289 -8.82 -1.75 -15.79
C ALA A 289 -8.07 -2.86 -15.02
N LEU A 290 -6.78 -3.06 -15.31
CA LEU A 290 -5.91 -3.98 -14.58
C LEU A 290 -5.73 -3.54 -13.13
N THR A 291 -5.42 -2.27 -12.89
CA THR A 291 -5.29 -1.74 -11.52
C THR A 291 -6.56 -1.95 -10.72
N ARG A 292 -7.73 -1.62 -11.29
CA ARG A 292 -9.03 -1.86 -10.64
C ARG A 292 -9.26 -3.34 -10.35
N PHE A 293 -8.98 -4.22 -11.31
CA PHE A 293 -9.10 -5.67 -11.10
C PHE A 293 -8.26 -6.16 -9.91
N ILE A 294 -7.00 -5.71 -9.79
CA ILE A 294 -6.13 -6.11 -8.69
C ILE A 294 -6.58 -5.50 -7.35
N VAL A 295 -7.01 -4.23 -7.36
CA VAL A 295 -7.57 -3.56 -6.18
C VAL A 295 -8.85 -4.24 -5.69
N ASP A 296 -9.71 -4.70 -6.60
CA ASP A 296 -10.94 -5.45 -6.27
C ASP A 296 -10.63 -6.88 -5.79
N LEU A 297 -9.59 -7.53 -6.33
CA LEU A 297 -9.19 -8.89 -5.97
C LEU A 297 -8.46 -8.99 -4.62
N ALA A 298 -7.60 -8.03 -4.32
CA ALA A 298 -6.78 -8.03 -3.11
C ALA A 298 -7.57 -8.25 -1.80
N PRO A 299 -8.64 -7.50 -1.49
CA PRO A 299 -9.40 -7.69 -0.25
C PRO A 299 -10.11 -9.05 -0.19
N GLU A 300 -10.55 -9.61 -1.32
CA GLU A 300 -11.18 -10.94 -1.38
C GLU A 300 -10.22 -12.06 -0.98
N LEU A 301 -8.93 -11.93 -1.32
CA LEU A 301 -7.88 -12.87 -0.93
C LEU A 301 -7.40 -12.62 0.50
N GLN A 302 -7.18 -11.36 0.88
CA GLN A 302 -6.74 -10.97 2.21
C GLN A 302 -7.76 -11.36 3.29
N GLY A 303 -9.06 -11.22 3.02
CA GLY A 303 -10.13 -11.67 3.92
C GLY A 303 -10.12 -13.19 4.19
N GLN A 304 -9.37 -13.96 3.40
CA GLN A 304 -9.16 -15.40 3.57
C GLN A 304 -7.73 -15.76 4.02
N GLY A 305 -6.91 -14.76 4.35
CA GLY A 305 -5.49 -14.94 4.68
C GLY A 305 -4.67 -15.49 3.52
N LYS A 306 -5.04 -15.17 2.27
CA LYS A 306 -4.37 -15.63 1.05
C LYS A 306 -3.50 -14.53 0.45
N LEU A 307 -2.35 -14.92 -0.07
CA LEU A 307 -1.39 -14.03 -0.72
C LEU A 307 -1.81 -13.71 -2.16
N LEU A 308 -1.56 -12.48 -2.58
CA LEU A 308 -1.66 -12.02 -3.96
C LEU A 308 -0.28 -11.60 -4.47
N SER A 309 0.23 -12.35 -5.45
CA SER A 309 1.43 -12.03 -6.21
C SER A 309 1.05 -11.54 -7.61
N VAL A 310 1.76 -10.54 -8.12
CA VAL A 310 1.58 -10.05 -9.50
C VAL A 310 2.91 -10.01 -10.21
N ARG A 311 3.00 -10.70 -11.34
CA ARG A 311 4.14 -10.63 -12.25
C ARG A 311 3.95 -9.47 -13.22
N VAL A 312 4.95 -8.61 -13.31
CA VAL A 312 4.97 -7.44 -14.19
C VAL A 312 6.00 -7.62 -15.30
N ALA A 313 5.85 -6.86 -16.39
CA ALA A 313 6.86 -6.82 -17.45
C ALA A 313 8.11 -6.05 -16.99
N LEU A 314 9.24 -6.30 -17.64
CA LEU A 314 10.44 -5.47 -17.46
C LEU A 314 10.10 -4.05 -17.93
N PRO A 315 10.20 -3.03 -17.05
CA PRO A 315 9.93 -1.67 -17.44
C PRO A 315 10.95 -1.17 -18.46
N THR A 316 10.51 -0.31 -19.38
CA THR A 316 11.39 0.27 -20.39
C THR A 316 11.92 1.62 -19.94
N ILE A 317 13.20 1.88 -20.17
CA ILE A 317 13.82 3.15 -19.79
C ILE A 317 13.43 4.21 -20.82
N ILE A 318 12.76 5.28 -20.37
CA ILE A 318 12.56 6.50 -21.16
C ILE A 318 13.74 7.45 -20.93
N THR A 319 14.08 7.70 -19.66
CA THR A 319 15.25 8.47 -19.22
C THR A 319 15.84 7.80 -17.96
N PRO A 320 17.05 8.15 -17.49
CA PRO A 320 17.63 7.52 -16.30
C PRO A 320 16.74 7.60 -15.04
N GLN A 321 15.85 8.60 -14.97
CA GLN A 321 14.91 8.80 -13.86
C GLN A 321 13.47 8.44 -14.19
N GLN A 322 13.17 8.05 -15.44
CA GLN A 322 11.80 7.78 -15.88
C GLN A 322 11.72 6.43 -16.61
N TRP A 323 10.89 5.55 -16.06
CA TRP A 323 10.66 4.21 -16.56
C TRP A 323 9.18 4.06 -16.94
N ASP A 324 8.92 3.39 -18.06
CA ASP A 324 7.59 3.01 -18.49
C ASP A 324 7.30 1.58 -18.02
N THR A 325 6.33 1.47 -17.12
CA THR A 325 5.81 0.21 -16.58
C THR A 325 4.68 -0.39 -17.43
N GLY A 326 4.33 0.23 -18.56
CA GLY A 326 3.28 -0.21 -19.45
C GLY A 326 1.92 -0.28 -18.74
N PRO A 327 1.18 -1.41 -18.82
CA PRO A 327 -0.14 -1.53 -18.23
C PRO A 327 -0.11 -1.72 -16.69
N TYR A 328 1.07 -1.84 -16.07
CA TYR A 328 1.19 -2.15 -14.64
C TYR A 328 1.42 -0.88 -13.82
N ASP A 329 0.47 -0.51 -12.97
CA ASP A 329 0.63 0.62 -12.07
C ASP A 329 1.37 0.22 -10.79
N TRP A 330 2.70 0.16 -10.83
CA TRP A 330 3.51 -0.34 -9.72
C TRP A 330 3.17 0.33 -8.38
N PRO A 331 3.08 1.67 -8.27
CA PRO A 331 2.68 2.30 -7.02
C PRO A 331 1.28 1.89 -6.55
N ALA A 332 0.29 1.85 -7.44
CA ALA A 332 -1.07 1.47 -7.04
C ALA A 332 -1.18 -0.02 -6.67
N LEU A 333 -0.52 -0.90 -7.42
CA LEU A 333 -0.51 -2.34 -7.20
C LEU A 333 0.19 -2.69 -5.88
N SER A 334 1.38 -2.10 -5.62
CA SER A 334 2.19 -2.38 -4.42
C SER A 334 1.51 -2.00 -3.11
N ARG A 335 0.48 -1.14 -3.15
CA ARG A 335 -0.33 -0.80 -1.96
C ARG A 335 -1.26 -1.94 -1.53
N VAL A 336 -1.69 -2.79 -2.47
CA VAL A 336 -2.75 -3.77 -2.25
C VAL A 336 -2.29 -5.22 -2.32
N ILE A 337 -1.24 -5.53 -3.10
CA ILE A 337 -0.69 -6.88 -3.23
C ILE A 337 0.35 -7.19 -2.16
N ASP A 338 0.70 -8.47 -2.03
CA ASP A 338 1.73 -8.93 -1.10
C ASP A 338 3.11 -9.06 -1.77
N ILE A 339 3.15 -9.41 -3.07
CA ILE A 339 4.40 -9.66 -3.80
C ILE A 339 4.32 -9.07 -5.21
N LEU A 340 5.23 -8.15 -5.55
CA LEU A 340 5.44 -7.66 -6.92
C LEU A 340 6.64 -8.38 -7.54
N ARG A 341 6.42 -9.20 -8.58
CA ARG A 341 7.47 -9.97 -9.25
C ARG A 341 7.89 -9.30 -10.55
N ALA A 342 9.01 -8.60 -10.52
CA ALA A 342 9.59 -7.98 -11.72
C ALA A 342 10.77 -8.82 -12.26
N PRO A 343 10.86 -9.04 -13.59
CA PRO A 343 12.04 -9.64 -14.19
C PRO A 343 13.23 -8.69 -14.11
N LEU A 344 14.44 -9.25 -14.06
CA LEU A 344 15.67 -8.48 -14.09
C LEU A 344 16.16 -8.23 -15.53
N PRO A 345 16.98 -7.20 -15.78
CA PRO A 345 17.62 -7.00 -17.08
C PRO A 345 18.36 -8.27 -17.54
N PRO A 346 18.10 -8.79 -18.75
CA PRO A 346 18.61 -10.11 -19.15
C PRO A 346 20.08 -10.08 -19.60
N ALA A 347 20.64 -8.89 -19.88
CA ALA A 347 21.99 -8.76 -20.41
C ALA A 347 23.03 -8.82 -19.26
N PRO A 348 24.03 -9.72 -19.29
CA PRO A 348 25.04 -9.81 -18.22
C PRO A 348 25.80 -8.51 -17.95
N ARG A 349 26.03 -7.69 -18.99
CA ARG A 349 26.66 -6.37 -18.86
C ARG A 349 25.86 -5.37 -18.01
N ALA A 350 24.56 -5.59 -17.82
CA ALA A 350 23.72 -4.74 -16.99
C ALA A 350 24.12 -4.80 -15.51
N TYR A 351 24.82 -5.86 -15.09
CA TYR A 351 25.20 -6.12 -13.69
C TYR A 351 26.63 -5.67 -13.36
N LEU A 352 27.36 -5.09 -14.33
CA LEU A 352 28.62 -4.43 -14.03
C LEU A 352 28.37 -3.21 -13.13
N PRO A 353 29.36 -2.77 -12.32
CA PRO A 353 29.22 -1.56 -11.51
C PRO A 353 28.76 -0.36 -12.34
N GLY A 354 27.67 0.31 -11.91
CA GLY A 354 27.04 1.41 -12.64
C GLY A 354 26.27 0.99 -13.90
N GLY A 355 26.00 -0.31 -14.08
CA GLY A 355 25.17 -0.82 -15.16
C GLY A 355 23.67 -0.71 -14.86
N GLN A 356 22.85 -0.93 -15.90
CA GLN A 356 21.39 -0.79 -15.89
C GLN A 356 20.69 -1.54 -14.73
N ALA A 357 21.23 -2.65 -14.25
CA ALA A 357 20.62 -3.38 -13.13
C ALA A 357 20.63 -2.54 -11.84
N HIS A 358 21.69 -1.75 -11.60
CA HIS A 358 21.76 -0.86 -10.44
C HIS A 358 20.69 0.24 -10.53
N ASP A 359 20.60 0.90 -11.70
CA ASP A 359 19.56 1.90 -11.96
C ASP A 359 18.15 1.32 -11.80
N PHE A 360 17.96 0.08 -12.26
CA PHE A 360 16.70 -0.64 -12.11
C PHE A 360 16.37 -0.87 -10.63
N PHE A 361 17.31 -1.37 -9.82
CA PHE A 361 17.06 -1.59 -8.39
C PHE A 361 16.75 -0.30 -7.66
N ASP A 362 17.55 0.76 -7.88
CA ASP A 362 17.36 2.07 -7.24
C ASP A 362 16.02 2.71 -7.61
N TRP A 363 15.54 2.49 -8.83
CA TRP A 363 14.21 2.92 -9.25
C TRP A 363 13.10 2.00 -8.70
N ALA A 364 13.23 0.68 -8.84
CA ALA A 364 12.20 -0.29 -8.46
C ALA A 364 11.84 -0.21 -6.97
N VAL A 365 12.83 -0.10 -6.07
CA VAL A 365 12.59 0.04 -4.62
C VAL A 365 11.97 1.39 -4.24
N ARG A 366 11.92 2.36 -5.16
CA ARG A 366 11.17 3.61 -4.97
C ARG A 366 9.70 3.47 -5.36
N GLU A 367 9.38 2.59 -6.32
CA GLU A 367 8.02 2.39 -6.84
C GLU A 367 7.23 1.30 -6.09
N ALA A 368 7.91 0.28 -5.59
CA ALA A 368 7.34 -0.86 -4.87
C ALA A 368 8.11 -1.12 -3.57
N ASP A 369 7.45 -1.74 -2.58
CA ASP A 369 8.13 -2.19 -1.36
C ASP A 369 9.12 -3.33 -1.67
N ARG A 370 10.10 -3.51 -0.79
CA ARG A 370 11.26 -4.40 -0.99
C ARG A 370 10.95 -5.88 -0.81
#